data_AF-A0A7L2TZD5-F1
#
_entry.id   AF-A0A7L2TZD5-F1
#
_cell.length_a   1.000
_cell.length_b   1.000
_cell.length_c   1.000
_cell.angle_alpha   90.00
_cell.angle_beta   90.00
_cell.angle_gamma   90.00
#
_symmetry.space_group_name_H-M   'P 1'
#
loop_
_entity.id
_entity.type
_entity.pdbx_description
1 polymer ?
#
loop_
_entity_poly.entity_id
_entity_poly.type
_entity_poly.pdbx_seq_one_letter_code
_entity_poly.pdbx_strand_id
1 'polypeptide(L)' 'FSLSVAGGRAQVQQEPWLDTTDGTGINISCSHPKIQTNEWIYWYRQLPGRGPELLAFTAKGSKDLPDI' A
#
# COMPACT_ATOMS: atom_id res chain seq x y z
N PHE A 1 11.99 19.02 15.76
CA PHE A 1 11.39 19.64 14.56
C PHE A 1 10.29 18.73 14.05
N SER A 2 9.03 19.06 14.35
CA SER A 2 7.89 18.24 13.96
C SER A 2 7.34 18.77 12.65
N LEU A 3 7.56 18.07 11.54
CA LEU A 3 6.95 18.41 10.26
C LEU A 3 5.49 17.92 10.30
N SER A 4 4.55 18.84 10.55
CA SER A 4 3.12 18.57 10.42
C SER A 4 2.70 18.70 8.95
N VAL A 5 2.78 17.59 8.21
CA VAL A 5 2.07 17.49 6.92
C VAL A 5 0.60 17.21 7.24
N ALA A 6 -0.22 18.25 7.17
CA ALA A 6 -1.68 18.13 7.15
C ALA A 6 -2.13 17.67 5.75
N GLY A 7 -1.82 16.41 5.42
CA GLY A 7 -2.56 15.70 4.39
C GLY A 7 -3.82 15.13 5.03
N GLY A 8 -4.98 15.28 4.42
CA GLY A 8 -6.16 14.51 4.82
C GLY A 8 -5.81 13.03 4.71
N ARG A 9 -5.37 12.42 5.81
CA ARG A 9 -4.92 11.03 5.80
C ARG A 9 -6.15 10.18 5.49
N ALA A 10 -6.11 9.51 4.34
CA ALA A 10 -6.93 8.32 4.13
C ALA A 10 -6.77 7.46 5.40
N GLN A 11 -7.89 7.05 6.00
CA GLN A 11 -7.91 6.30 7.26
C GLN A 11 -7.54 4.84 6.99
N VAL A 12 -6.34 4.62 6.47
CA VAL A 12 -5.76 3.32 6.16
C VAL A 12 -4.86 2.85 7.28
N GLN A 13 -4.92 1.55 7.57
CA GLN A 13 -4.03 0.87 8.50
C GLN A 13 -3.17 -0.12 7.73
N GLN A 14 -1.86 -0.03 7.88
CA GLN A 14 -0.86 -0.91 7.27
C GLN A 14 0.25 -1.16 8.30
N GLU A 15 0.88 -2.34 8.25
CA GLU A 15 2.04 -2.63 9.08
C GLU A 15 3.20 -1.67 8.71
N PRO A 16 3.75 -0.93 9.68
CA PRO A 16 4.72 0.13 9.40
C PRO A 16 6.11 -0.41 9.00
N TRP A 17 6.43 -1.64 9.36
CA TRP A 17 7.69 -2.29 9.01
C TRP A 17 7.48 -3.81 8.92
N LEU A 18 8.31 -4.44 8.10
CA LEU A 18 8.45 -5.88 8.00
C LEU A 18 9.92 -6.16 7.69
N ASP A 19 10.47 -7.19 8.33
CA ASP A 19 11.82 -7.68 8.05
C ASP A 19 11.72 -9.18 7.71
N THR A 20 12.49 -9.61 6.72
CA THR A 20 12.43 -10.99 6.22
C THR A 20 13.76 -11.39 5.58
N THR A 21 13.91 -12.67 5.29
CA THR A 21 15.09 -13.19 4.59
C THR A 21 14.99 -12.98 3.09
N ASP A 22 16.13 -12.73 2.44
CA ASP A 22 16.20 -12.56 0.99
C ASP A 22 15.61 -13.79 0.26
N GLY A 23 14.78 -13.53 -0.74
CA GLY A 23 14.07 -14.56 -1.51
C GLY A 23 12.76 -15.04 -0.86
N THR A 24 12.41 -14.58 0.34
CA THR A 24 11.11 -14.87 0.96
C THR A 24 10.04 -13.94 0.41
N GLY A 25 8.95 -14.53 -0.10
CA GLY A 25 7.75 -13.78 -0.48
C GLY A 25 7.08 -13.15 0.74
N ILE A 26 6.61 -11.91 0.61
CA ILE A 26 5.95 -11.18 1.69
C ILE A 26 4.54 -10.78 1.31
N ASN A 27 3.67 -10.72 2.30
CA ASN A 27 2.32 -10.16 2.17
C ASN A 27 2.25 -8.85 2.93
N ILE A 28 1.95 -7.77 2.22
CA ILE A 28 1.76 -6.44 2.80
C ILE A 28 0.25 -6.17 2.85
N SER A 29 -0.28 -5.97 4.06
CA SER A 29 -1.71 -5.78 4.26
C SER A 29 -2.06 -4.30 4.41
N CYS A 30 -3.21 -3.91 3.85
CA CYS A 30 -3.77 -2.58 4.03
C CYS A 30 -5.27 -2.71 4.30
N SER A 31 -5.72 -2.12 5.41
CA SER A 31 -7.14 -2.03 5.76
C SER A 31 -7.64 -0.62 5.52
N HIS A 32 -8.62 -0.48 4.64
CA HIS A 32 -9.33 0.78 4.38
C HIS A 32 -10.84 0.59 4.65
N PRO A 33 -11.30 0.64 5.91
CA PRO A 33 -12.65 0.23 6.28
C PRO A 33 -13.76 1.08 5.63
N LYS A 34 -13.45 2.32 5.27
CA LYS A 34 -14.41 3.27 4.68
C LYS A 34 -14.23 3.46 3.17
N ILE A 35 -13.51 2.56 2.49
CA ILE A 35 -13.27 2.70 1.04
C ILE A 35 -14.57 2.48 0.26
N GLN A 36 -14.84 3.40 -0.65
CA GLN A 36 -15.98 3.35 -1.57
C GLN A 36 -15.67 2.43 -2.76
N THR A 37 -16.70 1.92 -3.42
CA THR A 37 -16.54 0.99 -4.56
C THR A 37 -15.92 1.63 -5.80
N ASN A 38 -15.97 2.95 -5.91
CA ASN A 38 -15.37 3.74 -6.98
C ASN A 38 -13.96 4.26 -6.65
N GLU A 39 -13.41 3.90 -5.48
CA GLU A 39 -12.07 4.28 -5.05
C GLU A 39 -11.06 3.16 -5.34
N TRP A 40 -9.82 3.58 -5.62
CA TRP A 40 -8.69 2.69 -5.90
C TRP A 40 -7.66 2.78 -4.78
N ILE A 41 -7.08 1.64 -4.40
CA ILE A 41 -5.89 1.57 -3.55
C ILE A 41 -4.68 1.44 -4.47
N TYR A 42 -3.76 2.38 -4.39
CA TYR A 42 -2.51 2.36 -5.16
C TYR A 42 -1.36 1.91 -4.26
N TRP A 43 -0.60 0.92 -4.73
CA TRP A 43 0.57 0.39 -4.04
C TRP A 43 1.83 0.95 -4.68
N TYR A 44 2.57 1.75 -3.91
CA TYR A 44 3.82 2.34 -4.35
C TYR A 44 5.01 1.73 -3.60
N ARG A 45 6.13 1.57 -4.30
CA ARG A 45 7.44 1.28 -3.72
C ARG A 45 8.34 2.49 -3.87
N GLN A 46 9.03 2.86 -2.81
CA GLN A 46 10.07 3.88 -2.85
C GLN A 46 11.36 3.33 -2.29
N LEU A 47 12.37 3.21 -3.16
CA LEU A 47 13.73 2.85 -2.75
C LEU A 47 14.53 4.11 -2.39
N PRO A 48 15.54 4.02 -1.51
CA PRO A 48 16.40 5.16 -1.19
C PRO A 48 16.94 5.85 -2.44
N GLY A 49 16.82 7.18 -2.49
CA GLY A 49 17.30 7.99 -3.61
C GLY A 49 16.45 7.92 -4.90
N ARG A 50 15.31 7.24 -4.90
CA ARG A 50 14.40 7.13 -6.05
C ARG A 50 13.04 7.77 -5.79
N GLY A 51 12.35 8.14 -6.87
CA GLY A 51 10.95 8.52 -6.82
C GLY A 51 10.04 7.32 -6.53
N PRO A 52 8.76 7.55 -6.16
CA PRO A 52 7.78 6.48 -6.01
C PRO A 52 7.55 5.73 -7.34
N GLU A 53 7.52 4.41 -7.25
CA GLU A 53 7.21 3.49 -8.36
C GLU A 53 5.88 2.82 -8.08
N LEU A 54 4.93 2.92 -9.03
CA LEU A 54 3.64 2.23 -8.92
C LEU A 54 3.85 0.74 -9.17
N LEU A 55 3.52 -0.10 -8.18
CA LEU A 55 3.58 -1.56 -8.30
C LEU A 55 2.26 -2.13 -8.79
N ALA A 56 1.15 -1.69 -8.20
CA ALA A 56 -0.18 -2.23 -8.46
C ALA A 56 -1.26 -1.24 -8.04
N PHE A 57 -2.48 -1.48 -8.51
CA PHE A 57 -3.68 -0.83 -8.00
C PHE A 57 -4.78 -1.87 -7.81
N THR A 58 -5.62 -1.68 -6.79
CA THR A 58 -6.75 -2.57 -6.52
C THR A 58 -8.01 -1.74 -6.33
N ALA A 59 -9.14 -2.26 -6.79
CA ALA A 59 -10.47 -1.73 -6.50
C ALA A 59 -11.20 -2.66 -5.56
N LYS A 60 -12.10 -2.11 -4.76
CA LYS A 60 -13.01 -2.91 -3.95
C LYS A 60 -13.85 -3.82 -4.87
N GLY A 61 -13.76 -5.13 -4.66
CA GLY A 61 -14.48 -6.13 -5.45
C GLY A 61 -13.72 -6.68 -6.66
N SER A 62 -12.44 -6.34 -6.84
CA SER A 62 -11.57 -7.07 -7.77
C SER A 62 -11.44 -8.53 -7.32
N LYS A 63 -11.53 -9.48 -8.26
CA LYS A 63 -11.18 -10.89 -8.01
C LYS A 63 -9.67 -10.99 -7.79
N ASP A 64 -9.24 -11.93 -6.96
CA ASP A 64 -7.83 -12.27 -6.84
C ASP A 64 -7.25 -12.59 -8.23
N LEU A 65 -6.05 -12.08 -8.50
CA LEU A 65 -5.32 -12.45 -9.71
C LEU A 65 -5.01 -13.95 -9.60
N PRO A 66 -5.28 -14.77 -10.64
CA PRO A 66 -4.83 -16.16 -10.62
C PRO A 66 -3.32 -16.19 -10.46
N ASP A 67 -2.85 -17.07 -9.58
CA ASP A 67 -1.42 -17.30 -9.34
C ASP A 67 -0.70 -17.48 -10.70
N ILE A 68 0.27 -16.61 -10.97
CA ILE A 68 1.20 -16.75 -12.09
C ILE A 68 2.38 -17.59 -11.62
#